data_AF-A0AAQ3UIB2-F1
#
_entry.id   AF-A0AAQ3UIB2-F1
#
_cell.length_a   1.000
_cell.length_b   1.000
_cell.length_c   1.000
_cell.angle_alpha   90.00
_cell.angle_beta   90.00
_cell.angle_gamma   90.00
#
_symmetry.space_group_name_H-M   'P 1'
#
loop_
_entity.id
_entity.type
_entity.pdbx_description
1 polymer ?
#
loop_
_entity_poly.entity_id
_entity_poly.type
_entity_poly.pdbx_seq_one_letter_code
_entity_poly.pdbx_strand_id
1 'polypeptide(L)'
;MAKKKKNRTTTSRLPRLKKTLCLVAPLLLAVFFLLQLQTLGVFSPVARCASQAATVDSLVRRLSALATFHPLRDKRESKGAWFISALNDTYDPEGEARNLVLPSNASSGRVLCASAPPGTDATYALAWRDALPRGAALRRGLAFVSESPYDYNNLWHGLTAVVPFVSWHARSRCRARPARWALFQNGAARKGMGGWLTSLAEAAVGAEMVVEAFGPLPVCFEQAVVFRRQMNGLSRERLRGAFDLMRCRARAHCGVAPTTDAAAFRVTLLFRSGARAFKDEAAVARVFGKECARVAGCTVTAARTDNLTFCDQVRSLPPAQYLYCTYVQLSMNACMQVRLLSATDVLITPHGAQLTNLLFMERNSSVMEFYPLGWRQRAGGGQFVYRWMASRAGMRHEGSWWDPNGEPCADSPDILSCYKSRQIGHDEDYFGQWASKVFAAAKERKMGLGGAAAVGAPQEERRREASACACS
;
A
#
# COMPACT_ATOMS: atom_id res chain seq x y z
N MET A 1 -50.99 -110.26 39.22
CA MET A 1 -50.68 -110.52 40.65
C MET A 1 -49.30 -109.93 40.90
N ALA A 2 -48.97 -109.11 41.90
CA ALA A 2 -49.53 -108.83 43.20
C ALA A 2 -49.30 -107.35 43.61
N LYS A 3 -50.08 -106.90 44.59
CA LYS A 3 -50.18 -105.55 45.16
C LYS A 3 -49.06 -105.20 46.16
N LYS A 4 -49.05 -103.89 46.51
CA LYS A 4 -48.53 -103.18 47.70
C LYS A 4 -47.09 -102.66 47.57
N LYS A 5 -46.75 -101.45 48.06
CA LYS A 5 -47.33 -100.69 49.17
C LYS A 5 -47.03 -99.18 49.02
N LYS A 6 -48.01 -98.37 49.40
CA LYS A 6 -47.97 -96.91 49.56
C LYS A 6 -47.21 -96.57 50.85
N ASN A 7 -46.40 -95.52 50.84
CA ASN A 7 -46.10 -94.73 52.05
C ASN A 7 -45.87 -93.27 51.69
N ARG A 8 -46.44 -92.39 52.52
CA ARG A 8 -46.52 -90.94 52.39
C ARG A 8 -45.84 -90.37 53.62
N THR A 9 -44.91 -89.44 53.46
CA THR A 9 -44.45 -88.58 54.57
C THR A 9 -43.90 -87.25 54.05
N THR A 10 -43.97 -86.27 54.93
CA THR A 10 -44.19 -84.85 54.70
C THR A 10 -42.94 -84.05 55.09
N THR A 11 -42.70 -82.94 54.38
CA THR A 11 -42.02 -81.68 54.82
C THR A 11 -40.61 -81.71 55.45
N SER A 12 -39.66 -81.04 54.79
CA SER A 12 -38.87 -79.97 55.43
C SER A 12 -38.36 -78.94 54.39
N ARG A 13 -38.92 -77.73 54.42
CA ARG A 13 -38.33 -76.53 53.79
C ARG A 13 -37.40 -75.92 54.82
N LEU A 14 -36.08 -76.00 54.67
CA LEU A 14 -35.06 -75.05 55.16
C LEU A 14 -33.65 -75.64 54.90
N PRO A 15 -33.01 -75.32 53.76
CA PRO A 15 -31.65 -74.77 53.88
C PRO A 15 -31.27 -73.73 52.80
N ARG A 16 -32.21 -73.28 51.94
CA ARG A 16 -31.89 -72.36 50.84
C ARG A 16 -31.74 -70.89 51.26
N LEU A 17 -32.35 -70.45 52.36
CA LEU A 17 -32.36 -69.03 52.75
C LEU A 17 -31.01 -68.51 53.29
N LYS A 18 -30.19 -69.39 53.90
CA LYS A 18 -28.87 -68.99 54.46
C LYS A 18 -27.79 -68.78 53.40
N LYS A 19 -27.85 -69.50 52.28
CA LYS A 19 -26.86 -69.33 51.17
C LYS A 19 -27.11 -68.05 50.36
N THR A 20 -28.37 -67.61 50.24
CA THR A 20 -28.70 -66.39 49.50
C THR A 20 -28.31 -65.12 50.26
N LEU A 21 -28.37 -65.14 51.60
CA LEU A 21 -27.98 -63.97 52.41
C LEU A 21 -26.45 -63.74 52.44
N CYS A 22 -25.64 -64.80 52.39
CA CYS A 22 -24.17 -64.68 52.42
C CYS A 22 -23.54 -64.14 51.12
N LEU A 23 -24.24 -64.22 49.98
CA LEU A 23 -23.74 -63.72 48.68
C LEU A 23 -24.23 -62.30 48.36
N VAL A 24 -25.35 -61.87 48.95
CA VAL A 24 -25.93 -60.55 48.69
C VAL A 24 -25.12 -59.44 49.37
N ALA A 25 -24.62 -59.68 50.59
CA ALA A 25 -23.82 -58.69 51.32
C ALA A 25 -22.51 -58.28 50.60
N PRO A 26 -21.64 -59.20 50.14
CA PRO A 26 -20.43 -58.81 49.40
C PRO A 26 -20.74 -58.24 48.02
N LEU A 27 -21.84 -58.65 47.38
CA LEU A 27 -22.26 -58.09 46.09
C LEU A 27 -22.74 -56.64 46.25
N LEU A 28 -23.52 -56.34 47.29
CA LEU A 28 -23.94 -54.98 47.62
C LEU A 28 -22.76 -54.11 48.04
N LEU A 29 -21.77 -54.67 48.75
CA LEU A 29 -20.53 -53.97 49.09
C LEU A 29 -19.72 -53.64 47.83
N ALA A 30 -19.59 -54.60 46.90
CA ALA A 30 -18.90 -54.40 45.63
C ALA A 30 -19.62 -53.36 44.76
N VAL A 31 -20.96 -53.39 44.71
CA VAL A 31 -21.78 -52.39 44.02
C VAL A 31 -21.64 -51.02 44.69
N PHE A 32 -21.60 -50.96 46.02
CA PHE A 32 -21.34 -49.72 46.77
C PHE A 32 -19.94 -49.16 46.48
N PHE A 33 -18.90 -50.00 46.45
CA PHE A 33 -17.55 -49.58 46.08
C PHE A 33 -17.45 -49.16 44.60
N LEU A 34 -18.14 -49.85 43.69
CA LEU A 34 -18.21 -49.46 42.28
C LEU A 34 -18.96 -48.13 42.08
N LEU A 35 -20.05 -47.90 42.83
CA LEU A 35 -20.77 -46.64 42.85
C LEU A 35 -19.92 -45.53 43.48
N GLN A 36 -19.18 -45.80 44.56
CA GLN A 36 -18.25 -44.87 45.20
C GLN A 36 -17.07 -44.52 44.27
N LEU A 37 -16.50 -45.50 43.55
CA LEU A 37 -15.46 -45.31 42.53
C LEU A 37 -16.00 -44.54 41.32
N GLN A 38 -17.24 -44.77 40.92
CA GLN A 38 -17.91 -43.97 39.89
C GLN A 38 -18.16 -42.55 40.38
N THR A 39 -18.59 -42.33 41.63
CA THR A 39 -18.75 -40.96 42.16
C THR A 39 -17.40 -40.25 42.34
N LEU A 40 -16.35 -40.94 42.80
CA LEU A 40 -15.00 -40.36 42.92
C LEU A 40 -14.32 -40.12 41.56
N GLY A 41 -14.62 -40.96 40.55
CA GLY A 41 -14.11 -40.82 39.18
C GLY A 41 -14.93 -39.89 38.26
N VAL A 42 -16.14 -39.50 38.68
CA VAL A 42 -17.06 -38.62 37.93
C VAL A 42 -17.14 -37.22 38.55
N PHE A 43 -16.94 -37.05 39.87
CA PHE A 43 -16.99 -35.75 40.56
C PHE A 43 -15.62 -35.11 40.81
N SER A 44 -14.86 -34.90 39.74
CA SER A 44 -14.03 -33.71 39.66
C SER A 44 -14.07 -33.17 38.23
N PRO A 45 -15.15 -32.44 37.87
CA PRO A 45 -15.13 -31.61 36.68
C PRO A 45 -13.86 -30.74 36.65
N VAL A 46 -13.38 -30.31 37.82
CA VAL A 46 -12.10 -29.59 37.99
C VAL A 46 -10.88 -30.41 37.54
N ALA A 47 -10.78 -31.71 37.85
CA ALA A 47 -9.63 -32.54 37.46
C ALA A 47 -9.66 -32.97 35.98
N ARG A 48 -10.85 -33.20 35.41
CA ARG A 48 -11.00 -33.42 33.95
C ARG A 48 -10.76 -32.14 33.16
N CYS A 49 -11.26 -30.99 33.61
CA CYS A 49 -10.95 -29.70 33.00
C CYS A 49 -9.48 -29.32 33.15
N ALA A 50 -8.85 -29.60 34.29
CA ALA A 50 -7.42 -29.33 34.51
C ALA A 50 -6.52 -30.23 33.66
N SER A 51 -6.86 -31.52 33.51
CA SER A 51 -6.09 -32.42 32.64
C SER A 51 -6.31 -32.12 31.15
N GLN A 52 -7.53 -31.78 30.73
CA GLN A 52 -7.81 -31.28 29.39
C GLN A 52 -7.08 -29.96 29.11
N ALA A 53 -7.13 -28.99 30.03
CA ALA A 53 -6.39 -27.73 29.93
C ALA A 53 -4.89 -27.97 29.80
N ALA A 54 -4.30 -28.83 30.64
CA ALA A 54 -2.87 -29.16 30.55
C ALA A 54 -2.49 -29.85 29.22
N THR A 55 -3.37 -30.70 28.66
CA THR A 55 -3.14 -31.30 27.34
C THR A 55 -3.25 -30.28 26.21
N VAL A 56 -4.20 -29.35 26.29
CA VAL A 56 -4.35 -28.24 25.35
C VAL A 56 -3.14 -27.31 25.42
N ASP A 57 -2.68 -26.95 26.61
CA ASP A 57 -1.49 -26.12 26.83
C ASP A 57 -0.22 -26.79 26.27
N SER A 58 -0.09 -28.11 26.45
CA SER A 58 1.01 -28.88 25.87
C SER A 58 0.96 -28.88 24.33
N LEU A 59 -0.24 -29.01 23.75
CA LEU A 59 -0.45 -28.94 22.30
C LEU A 59 -0.15 -27.54 21.75
N VAL A 60 -0.66 -26.49 22.40
CA VAL A 60 -0.39 -25.08 22.05
C VAL A 60 1.12 -24.82 22.09
N ARG A 61 1.81 -25.24 23.14
CA ARG A 61 3.26 -25.08 23.26
C ARG A 61 4.03 -25.81 22.16
N ARG A 62 3.58 -26.99 21.73
CA ARG A 62 4.15 -27.72 20.59
C ARG A 62 3.91 -26.98 19.29
N LEU A 63 2.69 -26.49 19.05
CA LEU A 63 2.34 -25.70 17.87
C LEU A 63 3.17 -24.41 17.79
N SER A 64 3.32 -23.68 18.90
CA SER A 64 4.19 -22.51 19.01
C SER A 64 5.65 -22.82 18.68
N ALA A 65 6.15 -24.00 19.08
CA ALA A 65 7.52 -24.43 18.81
C ALA A 65 7.73 -24.91 17.36
N LEU A 66 6.66 -25.27 16.65
CA LEU A 66 6.69 -25.68 15.24
C LEU A 66 6.66 -24.49 14.27
N ALA A 67 6.53 -23.26 14.77
CA ALA A 67 6.60 -22.07 13.93
C ALA A 67 8.03 -21.84 13.42
N THR A 68 8.35 -22.42 12.27
CA THR A 68 9.64 -22.29 11.61
C THR A 68 9.77 -20.93 10.93
N PHE A 69 10.83 -20.21 11.26
CA PHE A 69 11.19 -18.96 10.59
C PHE A 69 11.98 -19.25 9.32
N HIS A 70 11.46 -18.77 8.20
CA HIS A 70 12.10 -18.82 6.88
C HIS A 70 12.71 -17.45 6.53
N PRO A 71 13.78 -17.40 5.74
CA PRO A 71 14.31 -16.15 5.20
C PRO A 71 13.21 -15.37 4.49
N LEU A 72 13.07 -14.09 4.81
CA LEU A 72 12.12 -13.22 4.13
C LEU A 72 12.57 -12.93 2.70
N ARG A 73 13.87 -13.05 2.44
CA ARG A 73 14.45 -13.01 1.09
C ARG A 73 14.87 -14.41 0.66
N ASP A 74 14.04 -15.06 -0.14
CA ASP A 74 14.40 -16.32 -0.80
C ASP A 74 15.28 -16.05 -2.05
N LYS A 75 16.59 -16.32 -1.94
CA LYS A 75 17.55 -16.09 -3.04
C LYS A 75 17.36 -17.04 -4.23
N ARG A 76 16.56 -18.10 -4.08
CA ARG A 76 16.22 -19.02 -5.19
C ARG A 76 15.17 -18.43 -6.11
N GLU A 77 14.43 -17.42 -5.63
CA GLU A 77 13.37 -16.75 -6.35
C GLU A 77 13.85 -15.48 -7.05
N SER A 78 13.11 -15.09 -8.09
CA SER A 78 13.33 -13.81 -8.76
C SER A 78 13.05 -12.61 -7.83
N LYS A 79 13.73 -11.49 -8.07
CA LYS A 79 13.48 -10.22 -7.34
C LYS A 79 12.00 -9.85 -7.43
N GLY A 80 11.35 -9.62 -6.29
CA GLY A 80 9.91 -9.33 -6.20
C GLY A 80 9.01 -10.57 -6.05
N ALA A 81 9.52 -11.79 -6.22
CA ALA A 81 8.83 -13.04 -5.86
C ALA A 81 9.32 -13.63 -4.52
N TRP A 82 10.48 -13.19 -4.04
CA TRP A 82 11.21 -13.79 -2.92
C TRP A 82 10.57 -13.63 -1.53
N PHE A 83 9.57 -12.76 -1.38
CA PHE A 83 9.08 -12.31 -0.06
C PHE A 83 7.89 -13.12 0.36
N ILE A 84 8.00 -13.95 1.40
CA ILE A 84 6.96 -14.93 1.76
C ILE A 84 6.75 -15.92 0.58
N SER A 85 7.84 -16.38 -0.03
CA SER A 85 7.82 -17.23 -1.24
C SER A 85 7.04 -18.54 -1.08
N ALA A 86 6.80 -19.01 0.15
CA ALA A 86 6.03 -20.22 0.43
C ALA A 86 4.53 -20.13 0.09
N LEU A 87 4.01 -18.92 -0.15
CA LEU A 87 2.61 -18.71 -0.53
C LEU A 87 2.51 -18.13 -1.94
N ASN A 88 1.48 -18.54 -2.68
CA ASN A 88 1.13 -17.98 -3.98
C ASN A 88 0.27 -16.73 -3.81
N ASP A 89 0.52 -15.71 -4.64
CA ASP A 89 -0.30 -14.50 -4.64
C ASP A 89 -1.72 -14.78 -5.13
N THR A 90 -2.65 -14.02 -4.58
CA THR A 90 -4.04 -13.90 -5.04
C THR A 90 -4.20 -12.57 -5.79
N TYR A 91 -5.30 -12.43 -6.54
CA TYR A 91 -5.64 -11.21 -7.29
C TYR A 91 -7.15 -11.01 -7.35
N ASP A 92 -7.86 -11.43 -6.28
CA ASP A 92 -9.31 -11.33 -6.16
C ASP A 92 -9.71 -9.99 -5.50
N PRO A 93 -10.67 -9.23 -6.05
CA PRO A 93 -11.35 -9.43 -7.34
C PRO A 93 -10.48 -9.17 -8.57
N GLU A 94 -10.89 -9.73 -9.71
CA GLU A 94 -10.14 -9.63 -10.97
C GLU A 94 -9.62 -8.21 -11.25
N GLY A 95 -8.38 -8.17 -11.72
CA GLY A 95 -7.65 -6.94 -11.99
C GLY A 95 -7.04 -6.29 -10.74
N GLU A 96 -7.17 -6.85 -9.54
CA GLU A 96 -6.46 -6.34 -8.36
C GLU A 96 -4.96 -6.63 -8.43
N ALA A 97 -4.16 -5.78 -7.79
CA ALA A 97 -2.74 -6.05 -7.64
C ALA A 97 -2.50 -7.38 -6.89
N ARG A 98 -1.47 -8.12 -7.31
CA ARG A 98 -1.10 -9.41 -6.70
C ARG A 98 -0.79 -9.22 -5.22
N ASN A 99 -1.53 -9.93 -4.37
CA ASN A 99 -1.46 -9.76 -2.92
C ASN A 99 -1.62 -11.08 -2.15
N LEU A 100 -1.17 -11.07 -0.90
CA LEU A 100 -1.46 -12.13 0.08
C LEU A 100 -2.32 -11.53 1.18
N VAL A 101 -3.49 -12.11 1.44
CA VAL A 101 -4.31 -11.79 2.62
C VAL A 101 -4.08 -12.87 3.68
N LEU A 102 -3.79 -12.45 4.91
CA LEU A 102 -3.50 -13.33 6.04
C LEU A 102 -4.29 -12.85 7.27
N PRO A 103 -4.87 -13.75 8.07
CA PRO A 103 -5.00 -15.19 7.81
C PRO A 103 -5.91 -15.47 6.60
N SER A 104 -5.69 -16.60 5.92
CA SER A 104 -6.53 -17.06 4.80
C SER A 104 -6.50 -18.57 4.66
N ASN A 105 -7.37 -19.13 3.80
CA ASN A 105 -7.35 -20.57 3.52
C ASN A 105 -5.98 -21.05 3.00
N ALA A 106 -5.27 -20.23 2.22
CA ALA A 106 -3.92 -20.53 1.74
C ALA A 106 -2.88 -20.64 2.87
N SER A 107 -3.04 -19.85 3.94
CA SER A 107 -2.25 -20.02 5.17
C SER A 107 -2.87 -21.01 6.15
N SER A 108 -3.93 -21.71 5.74
CA SER A 108 -4.78 -22.54 6.60
C SER A 108 -5.45 -21.77 7.76
N GLY A 109 -5.39 -20.43 7.77
CA GLY A 109 -5.85 -19.54 8.84
C GLY A 109 -4.72 -19.02 9.73
N ARG A 110 -3.45 -19.28 9.38
CA ARG A 110 -2.28 -18.79 10.13
C ARG A 110 -2.05 -17.31 9.88
N VAL A 111 -1.64 -16.61 10.93
CA VAL A 111 -1.20 -15.21 10.88
C VAL A 111 0.25 -15.11 10.40
N LEU A 112 0.62 -13.94 9.88
CA LEU A 112 2.00 -13.62 9.52
C LEU A 112 2.77 -13.17 10.75
N CYS A 113 3.89 -13.83 11.03
CA CYS A 113 4.90 -13.38 11.99
C CYS A 113 6.17 -12.98 11.25
N ALA A 114 6.77 -11.86 11.63
CA ALA A 114 8.02 -11.35 11.09
C ALA A 114 9.01 -11.07 12.22
N SER A 115 10.25 -11.50 12.03
CA SER A 115 11.38 -11.14 12.88
C SER A 115 12.36 -10.36 12.01
N ALA A 116 12.56 -9.09 12.32
CA ALA A 116 13.40 -8.20 11.51
C ALA A 116 14.25 -7.29 12.40
N PRO A 117 15.21 -7.86 13.17
CA PRO A 117 16.05 -7.06 14.04
C PRO A 117 16.93 -6.10 13.20
N PRO A 118 17.28 -4.92 13.73
CA PRO A 118 18.16 -4.00 13.03
C PRO A 118 19.49 -4.65 12.64
N GLY A 119 19.91 -4.45 11.38
CA GLY A 119 21.19 -4.96 10.88
C GLY A 119 21.22 -6.46 10.55
N THR A 120 20.11 -7.18 10.69
CA THR A 120 19.99 -8.60 10.33
C THR A 120 18.98 -8.81 9.22
N ASP A 121 19.16 -9.88 8.43
CA ASP A 121 18.18 -10.28 7.42
C ASP A 121 16.87 -10.68 8.11
N ALA A 122 15.76 -10.12 7.64
CA ALA A 122 14.47 -10.45 8.21
C ALA A 122 14.05 -11.88 7.86
N THR A 123 13.24 -12.46 8.74
CA THR A 123 12.65 -13.79 8.60
C THR A 123 11.15 -13.72 8.87
N TYR A 124 10.40 -14.70 8.36
CA TYR A 124 8.98 -14.82 8.61
C TYR A 124 8.57 -16.24 9.00
N ALA A 125 7.47 -16.34 9.73
CA ALA A 125 6.80 -17.60 10.03
C ALA A 125 5.28 -17.43 9.85
N LEU A 126 4.59 -18.55 9.64
CA LEU A 126 3.13 -18.61 9.71
C LEU A 126 2.76 -19.36 11.00
N ALA A 127 1.94 -18.74 11.86
CA ALA A 127 1.57 -19.32 13.15
C ALA A 127 0.05 -19.21 13.40
N TRP A 128 -0.49 -20.08 14.24
CA TRP A 128 -1.88 -19.91 14.70
C TRP A 128 -1.97 -18.77 15.70
N ARG A 129 -3.08 -18.02 15.67
CA ARG A 129 -3.28 -16.88 16.58
C ARG A 129 -3.15 -17.28 18.05
N ASP A 130 -3.60 -18.47 18.40
CA ASP A 130 -3.60 -18.99 19.77
C ASP A 130 -2.32 -19.80 20.10
N ALA A 131 -1.39 -19.93 19.15
CA ALA A 131 -0.12 -20.64 19.31
C ALA A 131 1.02 -19.87 18.60
N LEU A 132 1.22 -18.61 18.99
CA LEU A 132 2.26 -17.75 18.44
C LEU A 132 3.67 -18.24 18.83
N PRO A 133 4.72 -17.88 18.06
CA PRO A 133 6.10 -18.15 18.45
C PRO A 133 6.42 -17.55 19.82
N ARG A 134 7.33 -18.18 20.57
CA ARG A 134 7.68 -17.72 21.92
C ARG A 134 8.19 -16.28 21.90
N GLY A 135 7.69 -15.46 22.82
CA GLY A 135 8.04 -14.05 22.93
C GLY A 135 7.48 -13.16 21.83
N ALA A 136 6.72 -13.71 20.88
CA ALA A 136 6.14 -12.92 19.80
C ALA A 136 4.96 -12.07 20.30
N ALA A 137 4.92 -10.82 19.87
CA ALA A 137 3.81 -9.92 20.19
C ALA A 137 2.77 -9.91 19.05
N LEU A 138 1.49 -10.09 19.38
CA LEU A 138 0.39 -9.95 18.42
C LEU A 138 -0.01 -8.48 18.29
N ARG A 139 0.02 -7.97 17.06
CA ARG A 139 -0.41 -6.63 16.69
C ARG A 139 -1.85 -6.69 16.17
N ARG A 140 -2.77 -6.07 16.91
CA ARG A 140 -4.21 -6.08 16.59
C ARG A 140 -4.58 -5.21 15.40
N GLY A 141 -5.59 -5.60 14.64
CA GLY A 141 -6.05 -4.90 13.44
C GLY A 141 -5.18 -5.14 12.21
N LEU A 142 -5.57 -4.51 11.10
CA LEU A 142 -4.98 -4.73 9.78
C LEU A 142 -3.59 -4.12 9.64
N ALA A 143 -2.63 -4.92 9.16
CA ALA A 143 -1.30 -4.46 8.76
C ALA A 143 -1.19 -4.41 7.23
N PHE A 144 -0.72 -3.29 6.71
CA PHE A 144 -0.26 -3.18 5.32
C PHE A 144 1.21 -3.55 5.25
N VAL A 145 1.54 -4.64 4.57
CA VAL A 145 2.92 -5.16 4.50
C VAL A 145 3.45 -4.97 3.10
N SER A 146 4.43 -4.08 2.95
CA SER A 146 5.02 -3.74 1.65
C SER A 146 6.42 -4.33 1.55
N GLU A 147 6.72 -5.02 0.46
CA GLU A 147 8.09 -5.33 0.05
C GLU A 147 8.40 -4.65 -1.27
N SER A 148 9.57 -4.00 -1.31
CA SER A 148 10.03 -3.26 -2.49
C SER A 148 11.50 -3.56 -2.79
N PRO A 149 11.88 -3.82 -4.05
CA PRO A 149 13.30 -3.81 -4.42
C PRO A 149 13.89 -2.38 -4.44
N TYR A 150 13.03 -1.37 -4.42
CA TYR A 150 13.37 0.05 -4.57
C TYR A 150 13.26 0.82 -3.24
N ASP A 151 13.96 1.94 -3.18
CA ASP A 151 13.93 2.86 -2.04
C ASP A 151 12.56 3.57 -1.90
N TYR A 152 12.01 3.54 -0.68
CA TYR A 152 10.77 4.23 -0.32
C TYR A 152 10.91 5.75 -0.21
N ASN A 153 12.13 6.29 -0.23
CA ASN A 153 12.35 7.75 -0.29
C ASN A 153 12.27 8.29 -1.71
N ASN A 154 12.44 7.43 -2.72
CA ASN A 154 12.27 7.84 -4.10
C ASN A 154 10.77 7.94 -4.42
N LEU A 155 10.32 9.13 -4.83
CA LEU A 155 8.91 9.43 -5.06
C LEU A 155 8.23 8.46 -6.04
N TRP A 156 8.87 8.18 -7.19
CA TRP A 156 8.30 7.26 -8.18
C TRP A 156 8.19 5.84 -7.63
N HIS A 157 9.28 5.34 -7.06
CA HIS A 157 9.33 3.98 -6.55
C HIS A 157 8.39 3.77 -5.37
N GLY A 158 8.37 4.69 -4.42
CA GLY A 158 7.44 4.63 -3.29
C GLY A 158 5.98 4.77 -3.74
N LEU A 159 5.69 5.60 -4.76
CA LEU A 159 4.34 5.66 -5.33
C LEU A 159 3.89 4.30 -5.86
N THR A 160 4.78 3.54 -6.53
CA THR A 160 4.45 2.18 -6.99
C THR A 160 4.16 1.19 -5.87
N ALA A 161 4.61 1.47 -4.64
CA ALA A 161 4.32 0.69 -3.45
C ALA A 161 3.03 1.11 -2.75
N VAL A 162 2.66 2.40 -2.79
CA VAL A 162 1.43 2.93 -2.17
C VAL A 162 0.18 2.58 -2.98
N VAL A 163 0.27 2.65 -4.31
CA VAL A 163 -0.88 2.47 -5.22
C VAL A 163 -1.67 1.16 -5.00
N PRO A 164 -1.04 -0.03 -4.86
CA PRO A 164 -1.75 -1.26 -4.59
C PRO A 164 -2.58 -1.22 -3.29
N PHE A 165 -2.05 -0.60 -2.24
CA PHE A 165 -2.78 -0.45 -0.98
C PHE A 165 -3.97 0.49 -1.11
N VAL A 166 -3.84 1.58 -1.88
CA VAL A 166 -4.97 2.49 -2.12
C VAL A 166 -6.06 1.80 -2.94
N SER A 167 -5.70 1.03 -3.97
CA SER A 167 -6.65 0.19 -4.72
C SER A 167 -7.38 -0.80 -3.79
N TRP A 168 -6.62 -1.48 -2.94
CA TRP A 168 -7.16 -2.46 -1.99
C TRP A 168 -8.03 -1.81 -0.89
N HIS A 169 -7.69 -0.60 -0.48
CA HIS A 169 -8.48 0.19 0.45
C HIS A 169 -9.81 0.60 -0.20
N ALA A 170 -9.76 1.10 -1.44
CA ALA A 170 -10.91 1.53 -2.21
C ALA A 170 -11.93 0.40 -2.43
N ARG A 171 -11.49 -0.84 -2.74
CA ARG A 171 -12.42 -1.98 -2.95
C ARG A 171 -13.30 -2.30 -1.74
N SER A 172 -12.86 -1.92 -0.53
CA SER A 172 -13.62 -2.12 0.71
C SER A 172 -14.53 -0.93 1.07
N ARG A 173 -14.75 0.01 0.13
CA ARG A 173 -15.32 1.33 0.40
C ARG A 173 -14.56 2.03 1.54
N CYS A 174 -13.23 1.90 1.54
CA CYS A 174 -12.34 2.52 2.51
C CYS A 174 -12.55 2.10 3.99
N ARG A 175 -13.29 1.01 4.22
CA ARG A 175 -13.50 0.47 5.57
C ARG A 175 -12.25 -0.22 6.11
N ALA A 176 -11.47 -0.82 5.22
CA ALA A 176 -10.26 -1.52 5.60
C ALA A 176 -9.09 -0.54 5.77
N ARG A 177 -9.11 0.19 6.90
CA ARG A 177 -8.03 1.09 7.32
C ARG A 177 -6.92 0.28 8.03
N PRO A 178 -5.65 0.44 7.63
CA PRO A 178 -4.54 -0.19 8.33
C PRO A 178 -4.37 0.44 9.71
N ALA A 179 -4.14 -0.40 10.73
CA ALA A 179 -3.65 0.03 12.02
C ALA A 179 -2.14 0.30 12.00
N ARG A 180 -1.43 -0.23 11.00
CA ARG A 180 0.01 -0.05 10.81
C ARG A 180 0.50 -0.47 9.43
N TRP A 181 1.71 -0.05 9.11
CA TRP A 181 2.47 -0.41 7.93
C TRP A 181 3.74 -1.16 8.33
N ALA A 182 4.02 -2.29 7.71
CA ALA A 182 5.29 -2.98 7.83
C ALA A 182 6.02 -2.85 6.49
N LEU A 183 7.11 -2.08 6.47
CA LEU A 183 7.83 -1.76 5.25
C LEU A 183 9.13 -2.56 5.19
N PHE A 184 9.34 -3.24 4.07
CA PHE A 184 10.55 -3.99 3.78
C PHE A 184 11.11 -3.55 2.43
N GLN A 185 12.44 -3.47 2.38
CA GLN A 185 13.16 -3.22 1.14
C GLN A 185 14.28 -4.23 0.98
N ASN A 186 14.20 -5.05 -0.06
CA ASN A 186 15.09 -6.19 -0.28
C ASN A 186 15.18 -7.11 0.95
N GLY A 187 14.06 -7.32 1.63
CA GLY A 187 13.97 -8.13 2.86
C GLY A 187 14.43 -7.45 4.14
N ALA A 188 14.93 -6.21 4.11
CA ALA A 188 15.31 -5.47 5.31
C ALA A 188 14.18 -4.54 5.76
N ALA A 189 13.87 -4.50 7.06
CA ALA A 189 12.86 -3.61 7.60
C ALA A 189 13.23 -2.13 7.44
N ARG A 190 12.22 -1.30 7.17
CA ARG A 190 12.34 0.15 7.01
C ARG A 190 11.48 0.86 8.05
N LYS A 191 12.01 1.98 8.56
CA LYS A 191 11.36 2.79 9.59
C LYS A 191 10.36 3.80 9.03
N GLY A 192 10.31 3.97 7.71
CA GLY A 192 9.49 5.00 7.07
C GLY A 192 9.61 5.03 5.55
N MET A 193 8.93 6.00 4.97
CA MET A 193 9.03 6.40 3.56
C MET A 193 9.29 7.91 3.47
N GLY A 194 9.55 8.41 2.26
CA GLY A 194 9.75 9.85 2.06
C GLY A 194 8.52 10.65 2.47
N GLY A 195 8.71 11.81 3.11
CA GLY A 195 7.61 12.59 3.71
C GLY A 195 6.44 12.90 2.75
N TRP A 196 6.72 13.21 1.48
CA TRP A 196 5.68 13.41 0.46
C TRP A 196 4.79 12.17 0.27
N LEU A 197 5.40 10.98 0.27
CA LEU A 197 4.69 9.71 0.10
C LEU A 197 3.89 9.37 1.37
N THR A 198 4.46 9.65 2.54
CA THR A 198 3.75 9.52 3.83
C THR A 198 2.47 10.36 3.80
N SER A 199 2.56 11.66 3.49
CA SER A 199 1.39 12.55 3.45
C SER A 199 0.37 12.12 2.39
N LEU A 200 0.82 11.62 1.23
CA LEU A 200 -0.09 11.10 0.21
C LEU A 200 -0.83 9.84 0.71
N ALA A 201 -0.11 8.90 1.33
CA ALA A 201 -0.69 7.67 1.87
C ALA A 201 -1.71 7.98 2.98
N GLU A 202 -1.37 8.90 3.88
CA GLU A 202 -2.24 9.36 4.96
C GLU A 202 -3.52 10.03 4.44
N ALA A 203 -3.38 10.93 3.46
CA ALA A 203 -4.53 11.56 2.82
C ALA A 203 -5.42 10.51 2.14
N ALA A 204 -4.83 9.61 1.34
CA ALA A 204 -5.56 8.61 0.57
C ALA A 204 -6.33 7.60 1.45
N VAL A 205 -5.72 7.17 2.56
CA VAL A 205 -6.31 6.21 3.51
C VAL A 205 -7.20 6.89 4.56
N GLY A 206 -6.94 8.17 4.85
CA GLY A 206 -7.62 8.92 5.90
C GLY A 206 -7.22 8.50 7.32
N ALA A 207 -5.97 8.07 7.51
CA ALA A 207 -5.40 7.68 8.80
C ALA A 207 -3.88 7.94 8.81
N GLU A 208 -3.32 8.17 10.00
CA GLU A 208 -1.88 8.31 10.18
C GLU A 208 -1.12 7.06 9.72
N MET A 209 0.02 7.25 9.06
CA MET A 209 0.86 6.16 8.59
C MET A 209 1.81 5.69 9.69
N VAL A 210 1.30 4.87 10.61
CA VAL A 210 2.11 4.28 11.68
C VAL A 210 2.95 3.12 11.14
N VAL A 211 4.27 3.27 11.09
CA VAL A 211 5.19 2.21 10.62
C VAL A 211 5.65 1.34 11.79
N GLU A 212 5.58 0.01 11.63
CA GLU A 212 6.00 -0.96 12.64
C GLU A 212 7.50 -0.84 12.92
N ALA A 213 7.81 -0.53 14.19
CA ALA A 213 9.17 -0.54 14.70
C ALA A 213 9.54 -1.96 15.15
N PHE A 214 10.27 -2.68 14.28
CA PHE A 214 10.76 -4.01 14.61
C PHE A 214 11.87 -3.96 15.67
N GLY A 215 11.66 -4.71 16.75
CA GLY A 215 12.62 -4.91 17.83
C GLY A 215 13.36 -6.25 17.73
N PRO A 216 13.96 -6.72 18.84
CA PRO A 216 14.67 -8.01 18.87
C PRO A 216 13.73 -9.22 18.86
N LEU A 217 12.49 -9.04 19.27
CA LEU A 217 11.49 -10.11 19.33
C LEU A 217 10.59 -10.12 18.09
N PRO A 218 10.10 -11.30 17.66
CA PRO A 218 9.18 -11.39 16.54
C PRO A 218 7.85 -10.66 16.79
N VAL A 219 7.26 -10.17 15.71
CA VAL A 219 5.96 -9.50 15.71
C VAL A 219 5.02 -10.27 14.80
N CYS A 220 3.82 -10.57 15.27
CA CYS A 220 2.77 -11.22 14.49
C CYS A 220 1.63 -10.25 14.23
N PHE A 221 1.06 -10.28 13.02
CA PHE A 221 -0.05 -9.39 12.63
C PHE A 221 -1.37 -10.15 12.68
N GLU A 222 -2.34 -9.64 13.43
CA GLU A 222 -3.68 -10.24 13.52
C GLU A 222 -4.32 -10.38 12.14
N GLN A 223 -4.18 -9.34 11.31
CA GLN A 223 -4.54 -9.36 9.90
C GLN A 223 -3.43 -8.67 9.10
N ALA A 224 -3.10 -9.18 7.92
CA ALA A 224 -2.15 -8.58 7.02
C ALA A 224 -2.61 -8.68 5.57
N VAL A 225 -2.41 -7.60 4.81
CA VAL A 225 -2.35 -7.66 3.35
C VAL A 225 -0.94 -7.34 2.90
N VAL A 226 -0.36 -8.25 2.13
CA VAL A 226 1.02 -8.17 1.66
C VAL A 226 1.03 -7.84 0.17
N PHE A 227 1.73 -6.76 -0.22
CA PHE A 227 2.09 -6.48 -1.61
C PHE A 227 3.60 -6.57 -1.76
N ARG A 228 4.05 -7.59 -2.50
CA ARG A 228 5.47 -7.85 -2.78
C ARG A 228 5.87 -7.67 -4.25
N ARG A 229 4.87 -7.44 -5.11
CA ARG A 229 5.04 -7.30 -6.57
C ARG A 229 4.69 -5.91 -7.10
N GLN A 230 4.69 -4.91 -6.23
CA GLN A 230 4.25 -3.55 -6.56
C GLN A 230 2.90 -3.57 -7.28
N MET A 231 2.75 -2.88 -8.41
CA MET A 231 1.51 -2.81 -9.18
C MET A 231 1.27 -4.01 -10.12
N ASN A 232 2.01 -5.13 -10.02
CA ASN A 232 1.78 -6.29 -10.88
C ASN A 232 0.36 -6.85 -10.67
N GLY A 233 -0.33 -7.18 -11.77
CA GLY A 233 -1.72 -7.67 -11.75
C GLY A 233 -2.77 -6.57 -11.77
N LEU A 234 -2.41 -5.33 -11.43
CA LEU A 234 -3.36 -4.23 -11.36
C LEU A 234 -3.86 -3.83 -12.76
N SER A 235 -5.17 -3.94 -12.98
CA SER A 235 -5.80 -3.52 -14.23
C SER A 235 -5.72 -2.01 -14.41
N ARG A 236 -5.82 -1.55 -15.66
CA ARG A 236 -5.84 -0.10 -15.95
C ARG A 236 -7.00 0.60 -15.25
N GLU A 237 -8.15 -0.07 -15.11
CA GLU A 237 -9.32 0.48 -14.44
C GLU A 237 -9.06 0.70 -12.95
N ARG A 238 -8.59 -0.33 -12.23
CA ARG A 238 -8.29 -0.21 -10.80
C ARG A 238 -7.15 0.76 -10.52
N LEU A 239 -6.10 0.74 -11.34
CA LEU A 239 -5.00 1.70 -11.25
C LEU A 239 -5.50 3.14 -11.35
N ARG A 240 -6.36 3.42 -12.33
CA ARG A 240 -6.97 4.74 -12.51
C ARG A 240 -7.89 5.10 -11.35
N GLY A 241 -8.70 4.17 -10.87
CA GLY A 241 -9.55 4.38 -9.68
C GLY A 241 -8.73 4.71 -8.44
N ALA A 242 -7.61 4.02 -8.20
CA ALA A 242 -6.69 4.33 -7.11
C ALA A 242 -6.08 5.73 -7.27
N PHE A 243 -5.68 6.12 -8.48
CA PHE A 243 -5.15 7.46 -8.74
C PHE A 243 -6.21 8.55 -8.51
N ASP A 244 -7.44 8.34 -8.94
CA ASP A 244 -8.52 9.29 -8.70
C ASP A 244 -8.83 9.41 -7.21
N LEU A 245 -8.87 8.30 -6.47
CA LEU A 245 -9.05 8.34 -5.01
C LEU A 245 -7.92 9.13 -4.34
N MET A 246 -6.66 8.87 -4.70
CA MET A 246 -5.51 9.61 -4.18
C MET A 246 -5.61 11.11 -4.49
N ARG A 247 -5.93 11.47 -5.74
CA ARG A 247 -6.09 12.87 -6.17
C ARG A 247 -7.19 13.56 -5.37
N CYS A 248 -8.35 12.93 -5.29
CA CYS A 248 -9.51 13.50 -4.62
C CYS A 248 -9.28 13.66 -3.11
N ARG A 249 -8.69 12.64 -2.46
CA ARG A 249 -8.33 12.67 -1.05
C ARG A 249 -7.25 13.70 -0.74
N ALA A 250 -6.24 13.83 -1.59
CA ALA A 250 -5.21 14.86 -1.45
C ALA A 250 -5.81 16.27 -1.55
N ARG A 251 -6.71 16.52 -2.51
CA ARG A 251 -7.42 17.80 -2.64
C ARG A 251 -8.26 18.13 -1.42
N ALA A 252 -9.03 17.15 -0.94
CA ALA A 252 -9.85 17.31 0.26
C ALA A 252 -8.99 17.60 1.50
N HIS A 253 -7.90 16.86 1.68
CA HIS A 253 -6.94 17.09 2.76
C HIS A 253 -6.33 18.49 2.72
N CYS A 254 -6.07 18.99 1.51
CA CYS A 254 -5.45 20.30 1.28
C CYS A 254 -6.43 21.46 1.11
N GLY A 255 -7.74 21.25 1.28
CA GLY A 255 -8.76 22.28 1.10
C GLY A 255 -8.82 22.87 -0.32
N VAL A 256 -8.44 22.09 -1.34
CA VAL A 256 -8.46 22.53 -2.74
C VAL A 256 -9.86 22.36 -3.31
N ALA A 257 -10.52 23.47 -3.63
CA ALA A 257 -11.83 23.47 -4.26
C ALA A 257 -11.75 23.04 -5.74
N PRO A 258 -12.80 22.39 -6.28
CA PRO A 258 -12.89 22.09 -7.71
C PRO A 258 -12.83 23.36 -8.55
N THR A 259 -12.15 23.33 -9.69
CA THR A 259 -12.09 24.50 -10.57
C THR A 259 -13.41 24.63 -11.33
N THR A 260 -14.16 25.71 -11.09
CA THR A 260 -15.49 25.91 -11.68
C THR A 260 -15.47 26.66 -13.02
N ASP A 261 -14.34 27.26 -13.37
CA ASP A 261 -14.19 28.01 -14.62
C ASP A 261 -13.72 27.08 -15.75
N ALA A 262 -14.68 26.58 -16.53
CA ALA A 262 -14.44 25.77 -17.71
C ALA A 262 -13.79 26.56 -18.86
N ALA A 263 -13.89 27.89 -18.85
CA ALA A 263 -13.30 28.76 -19.86
C ALA A 263 -11.82 29.05 -19.59
N ALA A 264 -11.37 29.02 -18.33
CA ALA A 264 -9.95 29.17 -17.98
C ALA A 264 -9.10 28.04 -18.59
N PHE A 265 -7.95 28.38 -19.16
CA PHE A 265 -6.97 27.44 -19.69
C PHE A 265 -5.61 27.68 -19.02
N ARG A 266 -5.16 26.79 -18.16
CA ARG A 266 -4.02 27.05 -17.26
C ARG A 266 -2.82 26.22 -17.65
N VAL A 267 -1.74 26.90 -17.98
CA VAL A 267 -0.45 26.30 -18.33
C VAL A 267 0.49 26.48 -17.14
N THR A 268 1.18 25.41 -16.74
CA THR A 268 2.18 25.46 -15.68
C THR A 268 3.55 25.11 -16.22
N LEU A 269 4.49 26.04 -16.06
CA LEU A 269 5.92 25.81 -16.26
C LEU A 269 6.51 25.39 -14.92
N LEU A 270 6.83 24.11 -14.76
CA LEU A 270 7.42 23.59 -13.55
C LEU A 270 8.92 23.38 -13.74
N PHE A 271 9.68 24.36 -13.28
CA PHE A 271 11.13 24.42 -13.33
C PHE A 271 11.78 23.70 -12.13
N ARG A 272 13.10 23.56 -12.18
CA ARG A 272 13.91 22.93 -11.12
C ARG A 272 15.29 23.55 -11.09
N SER A 273 15.93 23.53 -9.93
CA SER A 273 17.35 23.85 -9.81
C SER A 273 18.28 22.67 -10.09
N GLY A 274 19.53 22.98 -10.48
CA GLY A 274 20.64 22.02 -10.65
C GLY A 274 20.54 21.15 -11.90
N ALA A 275 20.77 19.84 -11.72
CA ALA A 275 20.74 18.86 -12.82
C ALA A 275 19.42 18.93 -13.59
N ARG A 276 19.48 19.06 -14.93
CA ARG A 276 18.31 19.20 -15.83
C ARG A 276 17.50 20.49 -15.66
N ALA A 277 18.02 21.50 -14.97
CA ALA A 277 17.46 22.84 -15.03
C ALA A 277 17.56 23.41 -16.45
N PHE A 278 16.66 24.31 -16.84
CA PHE A 278 16.87 25.10 -18.05
C PHE A 278 17.98 26.12 -17.81
N LYS A 279 18.83 26.34 -18.83
CA LYS A 279 19.88 27.36 -18.80
C LYS A 279 19.31 28.78 -18.72
N ASP A 280 18.18 29.01 -19.40
CA ASP A 280 17.46 30.28 -19.39
C ASP A 280 15.96 30.04 -19.17
N GLU A 281 15.55 29.96 -17.90
CA GLU A 281 14.14 29.81 -17.51
C GLU A 281 13.28 30.99 -17.99
N ALA A 282 13.86 32.20 -18.06
CA ALA A 282 13.14 33.39 -18.47
C ALA A 282 12.79 33.37 -19.96
N ALA A 283 13.72 32.95 -20.82
CA ALA A 283 13.44 32.73 -22.24
C ALA A 283 12.36 31.68 -22.45
N VAL A 284 12.48 30.55 -21.78
CA VAL A 284 11.46 29.49 -21.82
C VAL A 284 10.10 30.02 -21.39
N ALA A 285 10.03 30.78 -20.30
CA ALA A 285 8.79 31.39 -19.83
C ALA A 285 8.21 32.41 -20.82
N ARG A 286 9.05 33.23 -21.47
CA ARG A 286 8.61 34.19 -22.50
C ARG A 286 7.98 33.48 -23.70
N VAL A 287 8.61 32.41 -24.21
CA VAL A 287 8.10 31.68 -25.38
C VAL A 287 6.73 31.08 -25.09
N PHE A 288 6.59 30.33 -24.00
CA PHE A 288 5.29 29.72 -23.65
C PHE A 288 4.25 30.77 -23.24
N GLY A 289 4.66 31.87 -22.62
CA GLY A 289 3.80 33.01 -22.33
C GLY A 289 3.21 33.65 -23.59
N LYS A 290 4.05 33.86 -24.62
CA LYS A 290 3.63 34.39 -25.93
C LYS A 290 2.62 33.49 -26.62
N GLU A 291 2.84 32.18 -26.61
CA GLU A 291 1.89 31.24 -27.23
C GLU A 291 0.61 31.09 -26.41
N CYS A 292 0.68 31.13 -25.08
CA CYS A 292 -0.50 31.14 -24.22
C CYS A 292 -1.37 32.39 -24.48
N ALA A 293 -0.77 33.58 -24.65
CA ALA A 293 -1.52 34.81 -24.93
C ALA A 293 -2.37 34.75 -26.22
N ARG A 294 -2.09 33.82 -27.14
CA ARG A 294 -2.89 33.58 -28.36
C ARG A 294 -4.11 32.70 -28.12
N VAL A 295 -4.24 32.09 -26.94
CA VAL A 295 -5.33 31.18 -26.59
C VAL A 295 -6.28 31.86 -25.60
N ALA A 296 -7.56 31.89 -25.93
CA ALA A 296 -8.58 32.54 -25.11
C ALA A 296 -8.64 31.95 -23.68
N GLY A 297 -8.62 32.84 -22.69
CA GLY A 297 -8.65 32.47 -21.26
C GLY A 297 -7.38 31.78 -20.76
N CYS A 298 -6.28 31.86 -21.51
CA CYS A 298 -5.03 31.20 -21.13
C CYS A 298 -4.25 31.98 -20.06
N THR A 299 -3.76 31.29 -19.05
CA THR A 299 -2.86 31.85 -18.02
C THR A 299 -1.66 30.95 -17.81
N VAL A 300 -0.45 31.51 -17.82
CA VAL A 300 0.78 30.79 -17.48
C VAL A 300 1.15 31.03 -16.01
N THR A 301 1.50 29.96 -15.31
CA THR A 301 2.15 30.02 -13.99
C THR A 301 3.52 29.37 -14.07
N ALA A 302 4.57 30.11 -13.70
CA ALA A 302 5.90 29.55 -13.52
C ALA A 302 6.13 29.22 -12.05
N ALA A 303 6.58 28.00 -11.77
CA ALA A 303 6.90 27.53 -10.42
C ALA A 303 8.18 26.69 -10.45
N ARG A 304 8.88 26.59 -9.32
CA ARG A 304 10.05 25.71 -9.16
C ARG A 304 9.75 24.59 -8.18
N THR A 305 10.17 23.36 -8.49
CA THR A 305 9.97 22.19 -7.62
C THR A 305 10.57 22.34 -6.22
N ASP A 306 11.68 23.08 -6.13
CA ASP A 306 12.39 23.40 -4.90
C ASP A 306 11.72 24.56 -4.13
N ASN A 307 11.21 25.58 -4.82
CA ASN A 307 10.51 26.72 -4.20
C ASN A 307 9.06 26.43 -3.81
N LEU A 308 8.49 25.30 -4.27
CA LEU A 308 7.25 24.76 -3.71
C LEU A 308 7.45 24.24 -2.28
N THR A 309 8.69 24.29 -1.77
CA THR A 309 8.97 24.18 -0.34
C THR A 309 9.02 25.57 0.31
N PHE A 310 8.23 25.79 1.35
CA PHE A 310 8.09 27.01 2.17
C PHE A 310 9.40 27.76 2.54
N CYS A 311 10.58 27.13 2.41
CA CYS A 311 11.87 27.63 2.86
C CYS A 311 12.26 29.02 2.31
N ASP A 312 11.81 29.41 1.13
CA ASP A 312 12.16 30.74 0.58
C ASP A 312 11.44 31.90 1.29
N GLN A 313 10.35 31.64 2.03
CA GLN A 313 9.67 32.67 2.85
C GLN A 313 10.28 32.84 4.25
N VAL A 314 11.27 32.03 4.64
CA VAL A 314 11.77 31.99 6.04
C VAL A 314 13.28 32.17 6.15
N ARG A 315 13.93 32.75 5.15
CA ARG A 315 15.36 33.08 5.22
C ARG A 315 15.69 34.18 6.25
N SER A 316 14.71 34.61 7.06
CA SER A 316 14.81 35.65 8.09
C SER A 316 14.53 35.18 9.53
N LEU A 317 14.38 33.87 9.83
CA LEU A 317 14.16 33.39 11.22
C LEU A 317 15.39 32.70 11.84
N PRO A 318 15.62 32.87 13.16
CA PRO A 318 16.79 32.34 13.86
C PRO A 318 16.77 30.80 14.09
N PRO A 319 17.92 30.19 14.39
CA PRO A 319 18.16 28.74 14.34
C PRO A 319 17.31 27.83 15.26
N ALA A 320 16.57 28.40 16.22
CA ALA A 320 15.84 27.62 17.22
C ALA A 320 14.44 27.11 16.76
N GLN A 321 13.93 27.55 15.60
CA GLN A 321 12.59 27.14 15.09
C GLN A 321 12.61 25.99 14.07
N TYR A 322 13.79 25.44 13.76
CA TYR A 322 13.96 24.41 12.71
C TYR A 322 13.27 23.06 12.99
N LEU A 323 13.02 22.70 14.27
CA LEU A 323 12.42 21.40 14.61
C LEU A 323 10.89 21.36 14.48
N TYR A 324 10.20 22.50 14.58
CA TYR A 324 8.74 22.58 14.41
C TYR A 324 8.34 22.74 12.93
N CYS A 325 9.29 23.17 12.09
CA CYS A 325 9.09 23.30 10.65
C CYS A 325 8.97 21.94 9.94
N THR A 326 9.72 20.90 10.30
CA THR A 326 9.80 19.69 9.45
C THR A 326 8.46 18.99 9.22
N TYR A 327 7.58 18.88 10.21
CA TYR A 327 6.30 18.15 10.08
C TYR A 327 5.16 19.00 9.49
N VAL A 328 5.05 20.28 9.89
CA VAL A 328 4.02 21.21 9.36
C VAL A 328 4.37 21.71 7.95
N GLN A 329 5.66 21.80 7.62
CA GLN A 329 6.12 22.27 6.31
C GLN A 329 5.98 21.22 5.21
N LEU A 330 6.13 19.92 5.54
CA LEU A 330 5.96 18.84 4.55
C LEU A 330 4.52 18.77 4.03
N SER A 331 3.52 18.93 4.90
CA SER A 331 2.11 18.98 4.49
C SER A 331 1.78 20.27 3.72
N MET A 332 2.32 21.42 4.12
CA MET A 332 2.15 22.69 3.39
C MET A 332 2.75 22.63 1.98
N ASN A 333 3.93 22.02 1.81
CA ASN A 333 4.58 21.87 0.50
C ASN A 333 3.83 20.89 -0.42
N ALA A 334 3.36 19.76 0.14
CA ALA A 334 2.54 18.81 -0.60
C ALA A 334 1.23 19.48 -1.04
N CYS A 335 0.58 20.25 -0.16
CA CYS A 335 -0.67 20.94 -0.49
C CYS A 335 -0.51 22.08 -1.51
N MET A 336 0.63 22.78 -1.52
CA MET A 336 0.95 23.72 -2.60
C MET A 336 1.04 23.02 -3.96
N GLN A 337 1.69 21.86 -4.02
CA GLN A 337 1.76 21.05 -5.24
C GLN A 337 0.37 20.57 -5.67
N VAL A 338 -0.44 20.07 -4.73
CA VAL A 338 -1.82 19.66 -5.00
C VAL A 338 -2.62 20.82 -5.58
N ARG A 339 -2.55 22.02 -4.97
CA ARG A 339 -3.28 23.20 -5.44
C ARG A 339 -2.85 23.66 -6.83
N LEU A 340 -1.54 23.76 -7.07
CA LEU A 340 -0.99 24.17 -8.36
C LEU A 340 -1.44 23.21 -9.46
N LEU A 341 -1.21 21.92 -9.26
CA LEU A 341 -1.37 20.92 -10.31
C LEU A 341 -2.81 20.50 -10.53
N SER A 342 -3.67 20.60 -9.51
CA SER A 342 -5.12 20.41 -9.68
C SER A 342 -5.73 21.48 -10.58
N ALA A 343 -5.08 22.63 -10.73
CA ALA A 343 -5.54 23.70 -11.61
C ALA A 343 -4.94 23.63 -13.02
N THR A 344 -3.96 22.75 -13.27
CA THR A 344 -3.15 22.71 -14.51
C THR A 344 -3.79 21.89 -15.62
N ASP A 345 -3.99 22.51 -16.79
CA ASP A 345 -4.42 21.85 -18.02
C ASP A 345 -3.24 21.33 -18.84
N VAL A 346 -2.15 22.10 -18.90
CA VAL A 346 -0.89 21.71 -19.56
C VAL A 346 0.30 21.92 -18.62
N LEU A 347 1.00 20.84 -18.31
CA LEU A 347 2.27 20.89 -17.57
C LEU A 347 3.45 20.83 -18.52
N ILE A 348 4.37 21.77 -18.37
CA ILE A 348 5.62 21.83 -19.12
C ILE A 348 6.74 21.71 -18.09
N THR A 349 7.57 20.68 -18.21
CA THR A 349 8.54 20.37 -17.14
C THR A 349 9.74 19.57 -17.63
N PRO A 350 10.95 19.81 -17.09
CA PRO A 350 12.09 18.98 -17.39
C PRO A 350 11.98 17.62 -16.71
N HIS A 351 12.52 16.59 -17.35
CA HIS A 351 12.42 15.22 -16.85
C HIS A 351 13.01 15.08 -15.44
N GLY A 352 12.23 14.48 -14.54
CA GLY A 352 12.62 14.22 -13.16
C GLY A 352 12.52 15.42 -12.22
N ALA A 353 11.86 16.51 -12.64
CA ALA A 353 11.34 17.55 -11.75
C ALA A 353 10.11 17.02 -11.00
N GLN A 354 10.34 16.16 -9.99
CA GLN A 354 9.29 15.60 -9.12
C GLN A 354 8.11 14.98 -9.90
N LEU A 355 8.38 14.07 -10.83
CA LEU A 355 7.42 13.28 -11.64
C LEU A 355 6.06 12.96 -10.98
N THR A 356 6.04 12.63 -9.70
CA THR A 356 4.82 12.22 -8.97
C THR A 356 3.79 13.34 -8.85
N ASN A 357 4.20 14.59 -9.06
CA ASN A 357 3.34 15.77 -9.20
C ASN A 357 2.23 15.55 -10.24
N LEU A 358 2.52 14.82 -11.31
CA LEU A 358 1.53 14.44 -12.33
C LEU A 358 0.27 13.78 -11.75
N LEU A 359 0.35 13.12 -10.59
CA LEU A 359 -0.79 12.48 -9.95
C LEU A 359 -1.93 13.47 -9.66
N PHE A 360 -1.62 14.72 -9.34
CA PHE A 360 -2.62 15.71 -8.91
C PHE A 360 -3.33 16.43 -10.05
N MET A 361 -2.79 16.33 -11.27
CA MET A 361 -3.41 16.89 -12.47
C MET A 361 -4.67 16.11 -12.84
N GLU A 362 -5.61 16.80 -13.48
CA GLU A 362 -6.84 16.19 -13.98
C GLU A 362 -6.58 15.12 -15.05
N ARG A 363 -7.56 14.23 -15.20
CA ARG A 363 -7.62 13.37 -16.39
C ARG A 363 -7.69 14.25 -17.64
N ASN A 364 -7.16 13.75 -18.74
CA ASN A 364 -7.06 14.44 -20.03
C ASN A 364 -6.17 15.69 -20.08
N SER A 365 -5.58 16.13 -18.96
CA SER A 365 -4.51 17.14 -18.99
C SER A 365 -3.32 16.66 -19.84
N SER A 366 -2.52 17.62 -20.31
CA SER A 366 -1.40 17.38 -21.22
C SER A 366 -0.07 17.63 -20.54
N VAL A 367 0.96 16.86 -20.91
CA VAL A 367 2.32 16.97 -20.39
C VAL A 367 3.31 17.14 -21.54
N MET A 368 4.12 18.18 -21.49
CA MET A 368 5.25 18.44 -22.38
C MET A 368 6.55 18.28 -21.59
N GLU A 369 7.46 17.46 -22.10
CA GLU A 369 8.63 17.01 -21.33
C GLU A 369 9.95 17.32 -22.02
N PHE A 370 10.93 17.78 -21.24
CA PHE A 370 12.22 18.26 -21.75
C PHE A 370 13.40 17.49 -21.15
N TYR A 371 14.40 17.24 -21.97
CA TYR A 371 15.59 16.46 -21.62
C TYR A 371 16.85 17.19 -22.06
N PRO A 372 17.96 17.08 -21.31
CA PRO A 372 19.25 17.52 -21.82
C PRO A 372 19.76 16.53 -22.87
N LEU A 373 20.85 16.93 -23.53
CA LEU A 373 21.55 16.11 -24.51
C LEU A 373 21.87 14.71 -23.98
N GLY A 374 21.91 13.72 -24.87
CA GLY A 374 22.33 12.35 -24.58
C GLY A 374 21.28 11.46 -23.92
N TRP A 375 20.19 12.01 -23.37
CA TRP A 375 19.15 11.20 -22.71
C TRP A 375 18.48 10.20 -23.65
N ARG A 376 18.15 10.63 -24.87
CA ARG A 376 17.47 9.78 -25.86
C ARG A 376 18.24 8.48 -26.11
N GLN A 377 19.56 8.60 -26.21
CA GLN A 377 20.46 7.50 -26.55
C GLN A 377 20.93 6.70 -25.33
N ARG A 378 21.01 7.32 -24.13
CA ARG A 378 21.70 6.74 -22.97
C ARG A 378 20.79 6.36 -21.80
N ALA A 379 19.63 6.99 -21.64
CA ALA A 379 18.83 6.87 -20.41
C ALA A 379 17.99 5.57 -20.32
N GLY A 380 18.00 4.73 -21.36
CA GLY A 380 17.24 3.48 -21.40
C GLY A 380 15.74 3.69 -21.16
N GLY A 381 15.10 2.76 -20.47
CA GLY A 381 13.66 2.84 -20.17
C GLY A 381 13.26 3.98 -19.22
N GLY A 382 14.20 4.54 -18.44
CA GLY A 382 13.94 5.60 -17.46
C GLY A 382 13.39 6.90 -18.08
N GLN A 383 13.69 7.14 -19.36
CA GLN A 383 13.14 8.29 -20.10
C GLN A 383 11.64 8.15 -20.43
N PHE A 384 11.01 7.00 -20.24
CA PHE A 384 9.58 6.84 -20.56
C PHE A 384 8.67 6.95 -19.35
N VAL A 385 9.23 7.26 -18.17
CA VAL A 385 8.47 7.22 -16.92
C VAL A 385 7.35 8.27 -16.89
N TYR A 386 7.56 9.50 -17.38
CA TYR A 386 6.48 10.50 -17.49
C TYR A 386 5.39 10.05 -18.46
N ARG A 387 5.77 9.46 -19.61
CA ARG A 387 4.80 8.89 -20.57
C ARG A 387 3.96 7.78 -19.93
N TRP A 388 4.60 6.89 -19.17
CA TRP A 388 3.88 5.84 -18.43
C TRP A 388 2.97 6.43 -17.37
N MET A 389 3.45 7.40 -16.57
CA MET A 389 2.66 8.05 -15.53
C MET A 389 1.45 8.79 -16.14
N ALA A 390 1.65 9.55 -17.20
CA ALA A 390 0.57 10.24 -17.91
C ALA A 390 -0.49 9.25 -18.39
N SER A 391 -0.09 8.18 -19.07
CA SER A 391 -1.01 7.14 -19.54
C SER A 391 -1.78 6.46 -18.39
N ARG A 392 -1.09 6.13 -17.30
CA ARG A 392 -1.66 5.50 -16.10
C ARG A 392 -2.65 6.41 -15.38
N ALA A 393 -2.37 7.71 -15.32
CA ALA A 393 -3.23 8.73 -14.71
C ALA A 393 -4.35 9.24 -15.62
N GLY A 394 -4.44 8.74 -16.86
CA GLY A 394 -5.46 9.17 -17.82
C GLY A 394 -5.18 10.54 -18.45
N MET A 395 -3.93 10.99 -18.44
CA MET A 395 -3.45 12.20 -19.11
C MET A 395 -2.84 11.88 -20.48
N ARG A 396 -2.45 12.92 -21.20
CA ARG A 396 -1.74 12.85 -22.48
C ARG A 396 -0.30 13.30 -22.34
N HIS A 397 0.61 12.52 -22.89
CA HIS A 397 2.00 12.93 -23.06
C HIS A 397 2.15 13.43 -24.50
N GLU A 398 2.46 14.71 -24.66
CA GLU A 398 2.42 15.44 -25.95
C GLU A 398 3.75 15.38 -26.71
N GLY A 399 4.62 14.45 -26.32
CA GLY A 399 5.96 14.29 -26.86
C GLY A 399 7.04 14.77 -25.90
N SER A 400 8.28 14.53 -26.32
CA SER A 400 9.47 14.89 -25.58
C SER A 400 10.40 15.67 -26.49
N TRP A 401 11.04 16.68 -25.93
CA TRP A 401 12.14 17.38 -26.59
C TRP A 401 13.45 17.01 -25.91
N TRP A 402 14.43 16.62 -26.73
CA TRP A 402 15.78 16.34 -26.28
C TRP A 402 16.69 17.41 -26.87
N ASP A 403 17.40 18.11 -26.00
CA ASP A 403 18.32 19.16 -26.39
C ASP A 403 19.37 18.63 -27.39
N PRO A 404 19.35 19.09 -28.65
CA PRO A 404 20.31 18.65 -29.65
C PRO A 404 21.68 19.34 -29.47
N ASN A 405 21.71 20.49 -28.79
CA ASN A 405 22.85 21.39 -28.69
C ASN A 405 23.38 21.53 -27.25
N GLY A 406 23.00 20.58 -26.37
CA GLY A 406 23.42 20.59 -24.98
C GLY A 406 24.92 20.32 -24.80
N GLU A 407 25.41 20.48 -23.57
CA GLU A 407 26.82 20.26 -23.27
C GLU A 407 27.20 18.77 -23.45
N PRO A 408 28.25 18.47 -24.23
CA PRO A 408 28.72 17.10 -24.39
C PRO A 408 29.38 16.59 -23.10
N CYS A 409 29.44 15.27 -22.98
CA CYS A 409 30.13 14.57 -21.90
C CYS A 409 31.35 13.82 -22.44
N ALA A 410 32.30 14.56 -23.03
CA ALA A 410 33.56 13.97 -23.47
C ALA A 410 34.33 13.39 -22.27
N ASP A 411 34.95 12.22 -22.47
CA ASP A 411 35.88 11.58 -21.55
C ASP A 411 35.34 11.25 -20.13
N SER A 412 34.01 11.26 -19.96
CA SER A 412 33.41 10.87 -18.69
C SER A 412 33.37 9.33 -18.54
N PRO A 413 33.99 8.75 -17.49
CA PRO A 413 33.88 7.32 -17.23
C PRO A 413 32.46 6.90 -16.82
N ASP A 414 31.65 7.85 -16.34
CA ASP A 414 30.21 7.68 -16.08
C ASP A 414 29.39 8.59 -17.00
N ILE A 415 29.37 8.22 -18.28
CA ILE A 415 28.69 8.95 -19.35
C ILE A 415 27.20 9.18 -19.04
N LEU A 416 26.55 8.23 -18.36
CA LEU A 416 25.13 8.31 -18.04
C LEU A 416 24.86 9.37 -16.97
N SER A 417 25.61 9.34 -15.87
CA SER A 417 25.46 10.34 -14.79
C SER A 417 25.85 11.74 -15.26
N CYS A 418 26.85 11.86 -16.15
CA CYS A 418 27.21 13.14 -16.74
C CYS A 418 26.02 13.75 -17.51
N TYR A 419 25.43 13.03 -18.48
CA TYR A 419 24.27 13.55 -19.22
C TYR A 419 23.03 13.78 -18.35
N LYS A 420 22.82 12.95 -17.32
CA LYS A 420 21.76 13.17 -16.31
C LYS A 420 21.91 14.46 -15.52
N SER A 421 23.13 14.99 -15.43
CA SER A 421 23.46 16.17 -14.64
C SER A 421 23.53 17.46 -15.47
N ARG A 422 23.54 17.36 -16.80
CA ARG A 422 23.56 18.53 -17.69
C ARG A 422 22.29 19.35 -17.60
N GLN A 423 22.43 20.65 -17.82
CA GLN A 423 21.33 21.59 -17.99
C GLN A 423 20.75 21.50 -19.42
N ILE A 424 19.55 22.03 -19.57
CA ILE A 424 18.75 21.99 -20.79
C ILE A 424 18.81 23.36 -21.46
N GLY A 425 19.18 23.42 -22.73
CA GLY A 425 19.05 24.61 -23.56
C GLY A 425 17.59 24.92 -23.90
N HIS A 426 17.38 25.84 -24.84
CA HIS A 426 16.05 26.11 -25.38
C HIS A 426 16.16 26.42 -26.87
N ASP A 427 15.06 26.19 -27.59
CA ASP A 427 14.90 26.51 -29.00
C ASP A 427 13.57 27.26 -29.12
N GLU A 428 13.63 28.58 -29.22
CA GLU A 428 12.43 29.43 -29.13
C GLU A 428 11.42 29.12 -30.25
N ASP A 429 11.90 28.88 -31.48
CA ASP A 429 11.05 28.60 -32.63
C ASP A 429 10.39 27.23 -32.51
N TYR A 430 11.15 26.19 -32.15
CA TYR A 430 10.59 24.87 -31.93
C TYR A 430 9.58 24.87 -30.76
N PHE A 431 9.93 25.53 -29.65
CA PHE A 431 9.10 25.57 -28.46
C PHE A 431 7.80 26.30 -28.76
N GLY A 432 7.86 27.41 -29.51
CA GLY A 432 6.68 28.16 -29.96
C GLY A 432 5.75 27.33 -30.84
N GLN A 433 6.29 26.66 -31.87
CA GLN A 433 5.50 25.81 -32.77
C GLN A 433 4.86 24.62 -32.03
N TRP A 434 5.63 23.96 -31.16
CA TRP A 434 5.13 22.83 -30.37
C TRP A 434 4.05 23.27 -29.37
N ALA A 435 4.27 24.38 -28.66
CA ALA A 435 3.31 24.96 -27.72
C ALA A 435 2.00 25.34 -28.41
N SER A 436 2.07 26.04 -29.54
CA SER A 436 0.88 26.45 -30.30
C SER A 436 -0.01 25.25 -30.64
N LYS A 437 0.59 24.18 -31.17
CA LYS A 437 -0.13 22.93 -31.49
C LYS A 437 -0.74 22.29 -30.24
N VAL A 438 0.04 22.17 -29.16
CA VAL A 438 -0.42 21.52 -27.92
C VAL A 438 -1.53 22.33 -27.25
N PHE A 439 -1.38 23.64 -27.15
CA PHE A 439 -2.34 24.52 -26.48
C PHE A 439 -3.66 24.58 -27.23
N ALA A 440 -3.63 24.69 -28.57
CA ALA A 440 -4.84 24.64 -29.39
C ALA A 440 -5.58 23.31 -29.18
N ALA A 441 -4.89 22.18 -29.28
CA ALA A 441 -5.50 20.87 -29.14
C ALA A 441 -6.00 20.58 -27.71
N ALA A 442 -5.27 21.03 -26.68
CA ALA A 442 -5.68 20.88 -25.29
C ALA A 442 -6.88 21.76 -24.95
N LYS A 443 -6.91 22.99 -25.46
CA LYS A 443 -8.05 23.91 -25.32
C LYS A 443 -9.28 23.36 -26.02
N GLU A 444 -9.14 22.88 -27.25
CA GLU A 444 -10.24 22.25 -28.00
C GLU A 444 -10.82 21.06 -27.23
N ARG A 445 -10.00 20.18 -26.67
CA ARG A 445 -10.48 19.07 -25.84
C ARG A 445 -11.21 19.55 -24.59
N LYS A 446 -10.65 20.54 -23.89
CA LYS A 446 -11.28 21.13 -22.71
C LYS A 446 -12.64 21.73 -23.04
N MET A 447 -12.75 22.44 -24.16
CA MET A 447 -14.00 23.01 -24.65
C MET A 447 -14.96 21.97 -25.22
N GLY A 448 -14.48 20.93 -25.91
CA GLY A 448 -15.29 19.84 -26.47
C GLY A 448 -15.92 18.96 -25.40
N LEU A 449 -15.22 18.77 -24.28
CA LEU A 449 -15.79 18.21 -23.05
C LEU A 449 -16.87 19.14 -22.44
N GLY A 450 -16.76 20.46 -22.65
CA GLY A 450 -17.76 21.45 -22.25
C GLY A 450 -18.91 21.68 -23.26
N GLY A 451 -18.72 21.36 -24.54
CA GLY A 451 -19.62 21.73 -25.65
C GLY A 451 -20.69 20.69 -25.97
N ALA A 452 -20.36 19.39 -25.90
CA ALA A 452 -21.35 18.31 -26.02
C ALA A 452 -22.13 18.08 -24.72
N ALA A 453 -21.66 18.64 -23.60
CA ALA A 453 -22.22 18.46 -22.26
C ALA A 453 -22.49 19.81 -21.55
N ALA A 454 -22.70 20.89 -22.30
CA ALA A 454 -23.07 22.20 -21.73
C ALA A 454 -24.39 22.16 -20.95
N VAL A 455 -25.19 21.10 -21.13
CA VAL A 455 -26.34 20.76 -20.28
C VAL A 455 -25.94 19.62 -19.32
N GLY A 456 -24.96 19.84 -18.42
CA GLY A 456 -24.69 18.91 -17.30
C GLY A 456 -23.23 18.60 -16.92
N ALA A 457 -22.22 18.95 -17.71
CA ALA A 457 -20.80 18.58 -17.50
C ALA A 457 -20.22 18.98 -16.13
N PRO A 458 -20.43 20.22 -15.62
CA PRO A 458 -19.92 20.58 -14.29
C PRO A 458 -20.52 19.71 -13.19
N GLN A 459 -21.72 19.15 -13.39
CA GLN A 459 -22.38 18.27 -12.43
C GLN A 459 -21.89 16.83 -12.59
N GLU A 460 -21.60 16.36 -13.80
CA GLU A 460 -21.09 15.01 -14.06
C GLU A 460 -19.62 14.86 -13.64
N GLU A 461 -18.77 15.85 -13.89
CA GLU A 461 -17.38 15.84 -13.42
C GLU A 461 -17.29 15.96 -11.90
N ARG A 462 -18.11 16.82 -11.27
CA ARG A 462 -18.26 16.85 -9.80
C ARG A 462 -18.85 15.55 -9.24
N ARG A 463 -19.79 14.90 -9.96
CA ARG A 463 -20.28 13.56 -9.58
C ARG A 463 -19.20 12.50 -9.72
N ARG A 464 -18.35 12.57 -10.75
CA ARG A 464 -17.20 11.67 -10.94
C ARG A 464 -16.15 11.89 -9.86
N GLU A 465 -15.77 13.12 -9.54
CA GLU A 465 -14.89 13.45 -8.41
C GLU A 465 -15.50 13.01 -7.07
N ALA A 466 -16.77 13.31 -6.82
CA ALA A 466 -17.47 12.88 -5.61
C ALA A 466 -17.57 11.35 -5.51
N SER A 467 -17.80 10.66 -6.64
CA SER A 467 -17.80 9.20 -6.72
C SER A 467 -16.40 8.60 -6.55
N ALA A 468 -15.35 9.28 -7.04
CA ALA A 468 -13.97 8.88 -6.88
C ALA A 468 -13.47 9.09 -5.44
N CYS A 469 -14.00 10.10 -4.75
CA CYS A 469 -13.81 10.31 -3.32
C CYS A 469 -14.66 9.38 -2.45
N ALA A 470 -15.67 8.70 -3.00
CA ALA A 470 -16.68 7.99 -2.23
C ALA A 470 -16.06 6.79 -1.49
N CYS A 471 -16.11 6.89 -0.18
CA CYS A 471 -15.69 5.88 0.80
C CYS A 471 -16.88 5.45 1.68
N SER A 472 -18.11 5.55 1.15
CA SER A 472 -19.38 5.37 1.86
C SER A 472 -20.04 4.03 1.56
#